data_AF-A0A317FFG4-F1
#
_entry.id   AF-A0A317FFG4-F1
#
_cell.length_a   1.000
_cell.length_b   1.000
_cell.length_c   1.000
_cell.angle_alpha   90.00
_cell.angle_beta   90.00
_cell.angle_gamma   90.00
#
_symmetry.space_group_name_H-M   'P 1'
#
loop_
_entity.id
_entity.type
_entity.pdbx_description
1 polymer ?
#
loop_
_entity_poly.entity_id
_entity_poly.type
_entity_poly.pdbx_seq_one_letter_code
_entity_poly.pdbx_strand_id
1 'polypeptide(L)'
;MRRSGGRLLPTALLLTAAALLGLAAAANPDRFNPDAVAYLTLARHWREGAWDLATSGYWGPLLPWMVAALLPLTGDLLAAARLAMAASALVFLGGGLALLRATGLPAAAQAVGGLCLMGFALAWSIQIITPDLLVSGLLLAGLAAALRPGWPRRLAGQALAGLLLGLAYYAKAVALPLGLGLLVLCGLWHMVAWRAGWRGAWAALRSGVVMLLVAAPWIGLLSAQYSKPSFGTSGALNLAIAGPSYVAAAGDRFDPHHPAFTSFHAPRGGRVTAWEEPTEMAYVSWTPWADAASLRHFGRLIRYNAELSLRTLRGFDAFGLGLAALLLAPLAAVAGAQPWRMAVLPAAMVAAIYLPVLSNGEPRYLMLAYPLMFAAAAGIAFTLAGEGAWQGLRRALAALLLLVAFLLPLRHDVAVALLGRPNPALLAAREVAAAMQAQDVPGGVASVGELGFAAIFTAFLAERPFLGTEAALPPRERLAALQAGVLLVAPGGAADRALQAEPGAARLLPPGPTVAAWRLR
;
A
#
# COMPACT_ATOMS: atom_id res chain seq x y z
N MET A 1 1.99 -26.82 -35.47
CA MET A 1 0.97 -25.81 -35.06
C MET A 1 0.87 -25.67 -33.51
N ARG A 2 1.90 -25.20 -32.79
CA ARG A 2 1.93 -25.18 -31.29
C ARG A 2 2.31 -23.82 -30.67
N ARG A 3 1.91 -22.68 -31.25
CA ARG A 3 2.32 -21.34 -30.74
C ARG A 3 1.20 -20.34 -30.40
N SER A 4 -0.08 -20.63 -30.67
CA SER A 4 -1.18 -19.68 -30.39
C SER A 4 -1.79 -19.82 -28.99
N GLY A 5 -1.83 -21.03 -28.40
CA GLY A 5 -2.50 -21.28 -27.11
C GLY A 5 -1.89 -20.57 -25.89
N GLY A 6 -0.60 -20.21 -25.93
CA GLY A 6 0.08 -19.60 -24.79
C GLY A 6 -0.24 -18.12 -24.52
N ARG A 7 -0.86 -17.41 -25.47
CA ARG A 7 -1.22 -15.99 -25.31
C ARG A 7 -2.67 -15.77 -24.87
N LEU A 8 -3.55 -16.72 -25.12
CA LEU A 8 -4.98 -16.58 -24.83
C LEU A 8 -5.27 -16.55 -23.33
N LEU A 9 -4.55 -17.35 -22.53
CA LEU A 9 -4.82 -17.47 -21.10
C LEU A 9 -4.51 -16.17 -20.31
N PRO A 10 -3.34 -15.51 -20.44
CA PRO A 10 -3.09 -14.24 -19.75
C PRO A 10 -4.10 -13.15 -20.15
N THR A 11 -4.48 -13.08 -21.43
CA THR A 11 -5.49 -12.12 -21.91
C THR A 11 -6.85 -12.43 -21.31
N ALA A 12 -7.29 -13.68 -21.31
CA ALA A 12 -8.54 -14.08 -20.69
C ALA A 12 -8.56 -13.75 -19.18
N LEU A 13 -7.48 -14.04 -18.45
CA LEU A 13 -7.37 -13.68 -17.04
C LEU A 13 -7.47 -12.18 -16.80
N LEU A 14 -6.81 -11.35 -17.62
CA LEU A 14 -6.88 -9.89 -17.48
C LEU A 14 -8.27 -9.34 -17.80
N LEU A 15 -8.94 -9.87 -18.82
CA LEU A 15 -10.30 -9.46 -19.18
C LEU A 15 -11.31 -9.87 -18.09
N THR A 16 -11.23 -11.10 -17.60
CA THR A 16 -12.05 -11.58 -16.48
C THR A 16 -11.78 -10.73 -15.23
N ALA A 17 -10.52 -10.47 -14.91
CA ALA A 17 -10.16 -9.61 -13.77
C ALA A 17 -10.73 -8.20 -13.94
N ALA A 18 -10.65 -7.60 -15.14
CA ALA A 18 -11.20 -6.26 -15.38
C ALA A 18 -12.71 -6.20 -15.12
N ALA A 19 -13.46 -7.20 -15.59
CA ALA A 19 -14.90 -7.28 -15.32
C ALA A 19 -15.19 -7.44 -13.82
N LEU A 20 -14.50 -8.36 -13.14
CA LEU A 20 -14.69 -8.61 -11.70
C LEU A 20 -14.29 -7.40 -10.85
N LEU A 21 -13.22 -6.71 -11.20
CA LEU A 21 -12.76 -5.50 -10.52
C LEU A 21 -13.74 -4.34 -10.71
N GLY A 22 -14.35 -4.21 -11.88
CA GLY A 22 -15.43 -3.25 -12.12
C GLY A 22 -16.66 -3.52 -11.25
N LEU A 23 -17.08 -4.78 -11.15
CA LEU A 23 -18.16 -5.19 -10.25
C LEU A 23 -17.81 -4.92 -8.79
N ALA A 24 -16.58 -5.25 -8.37
CA ALA A 24 -16.13 -5.04 -7.00
C ALA A 24 -16.05 -3.56 -6.62
N ALA A 25 -15.60 -2.71 -7.55
CA ALA A 25 -15.60 -1.26 -7.41
C ALA A 25 -17.04 -0.72 -7.19
N ALA A 26 -18.01 -1.22 -7.95
CA ALA A 26 -19.41 -0.82 -7.84
C ALA A 26 -20.09 -1.35 -6.56
N ALA A 27 -19.74 -2.56 -6.11
CA ALA A 27 -20.31 -3.17 -4.91
C ALA A 27 -19.74 -2.58 -3.60
N ASN A 28 -18.58 -1.93 -3.65
CA ASN A 28 -17.86 -1.44 -2.48
C ASN A 28 -17.53 0.07 -2.56
N PRO A 29 -18.49 0.96 -2.83
CA PRO A 29 -18.21 2.39 -2.95
C PRO A 29 -17.64 2.96 -1.63
N ASP A 30 -18.10 2.43 -0.50
CA ASP A 30 -17.91 3.00 0.84
C ASP A 30 -16.66 2.50 1.59
N ARG A 31 -15.88 1.60 0.99
CA ARG A 31 -14.66 1.02 1.60
C ARG A 31 -13.48 2.00 1.65
N PHE A 32 -13.47 2.85 2.66
CA PHE A 32 -12.64 4.05 2.73
C PHE A 32 -11.69 4.00 3.93
N ASN A 33 -10.49 4.59 3.81
CA ASN A 33 -9.44 4.61 4.82
C ASN A 33 -8.82 6.00 4.91
N PRO A 34 -8.14 6.38 6.01
CA PRO A 34 -7.59 7.72 6.19
C PRO A 34 -6.60 8.14 5.07
N ASP A 35 -5.76 7.23 4.55
CA ASP A 35 -4.86 7.55 3.43
C ASP A 35 -5.64 7.94 2.17
N ALA A 36 -6.84 7.40 1.99
CA ALA A 36 -7.70 7.78 0.88
C ALA A 36 -8.03 9.27 0.91
N VAL A 37 -8.32 9.84 2.10
CA VAL A 37 -8.59 11.28 2.24
C VAL A 37 -7.41 12.08 1.70
N ALA A 38 -6.18 11.74 2.07
CA ALA A 38 -5.00 12.41 1.55
C ALA A 38 -4.90 12.28 0.01
N TYR A 39 -4.95 11.05 -0.53
CA TYR A 39 -4.83 10.86 -1.98
C TYR A 39 -5.93 11.56 -2.80
N LEU A 40 -7.17 11.55 -2.31
CA LEU A 40 -8.32 12.14 -3.00
C LEU A 40 -8.29 13.67 -2.94
N THR A 41 -7.92 14.25 -1.79
CA THR A 41 -7.76 15.70 -1.67
C THR A 41 -6.58 16.19 -2.53
N LEU A 42 -5.46 15.47 -2.55
CA LEU A 42 -4.36 15.78 -3.48
C LEU A 42 -4.82 15.69 -4.95
N ALA A 43 -5.61 14.69 -5.32
CA ALA A 43 -6.16 14.58 -6.67
C ALA A 43 -7.01 15.79 -7.06
N ARG A 44 -7.82 16.32 -6.11
CA ARG A 44 -8.59 17.55 -6.28
C ARG A 44 -7.67 18.76 -6.50
N HIS A 45 -6.66 18.94 -5.64
CA HIS A 45 -5.68 20.02 -5.79
C HIS A 45 -4.95 20.00 -7.13
N TRP A 46 -4.57 18.82 -7.63
CA TRP A 46 -3.98 18.66 -8.97
C TRP A 46 -4.96 19.08 -10.08
N ARG A 47 -6.26 18.84 -9.93
CA ARG A 47 -7.27 19.24 -10.93
C ARG A 47 -7.60 20.71 -10.90
N GLU A 48 -7.52 21.34 -9.73
CA GLU A 48 -7.77 22.77 -9.52
C GLU A 48 -6.54 23.63 -9.84
N GLY A 49 -5.37 23.02 -10.02
CA GLY A 49 -4.12 23.75 -10.26
C GLY A 49 -3.53 24.37 -8.98
N ALA A 50 -3.92 23.86 -7.80
CA ALA A 50 -3.37 24.25 -6.50
C ALA A 50 -2.06 23.48 -6.22
N TRP A 51 -1.03 23.70 -7.05
CA TRP A 51 0.20 22.89 -7.06
C TRP A 51 0.96 22.90 -5.71
N ASP A 52 0.86 23.98 -4.94
CA ASP A 52 1.47 24.12 -3.61
C ASP A 52 0.82 23.22 -2.55
N LEU A 53 -0.48 22.93 -2.71
CA LEU A 53 -1.24 22.00 -1.88
C LEU A 53 -1.13 20.56 -2.41
N ALA A 54 -1.05 20.40 -3.73
CA ALA A 54 -1.06 19.12 -4.44
C ALA A 54 0.26 18.33 -4.37
N THR A 55 1.38 19.03 -4.24
CA THR A 55 2.70 18.39 -4.21
C THR A 55 3.00 17.89 -2.80
N SER A 56 3.30 16.59 -2.68
CA SER A 56 3.62 15.94 -1.41
C SER A 56 4.82 15.01 -1.56
N GLY A 57 5.78 15.12 -0.65
CA GLY A 57 6.89 14.17 -0.51
C GLY A 57 6.50 12.92 0.28
N TYR A 58 5.36 12.94 0.97
CA TYR A 58 4.89 11.81 1.77
C TYR A 58 4.05 10.84 0.92
N TRP A 59 3.16 11.39 0.09
CA TRP A 59 2.27 10.64 -0.80
C TRP A 59 2.77 10.64 -2.23
N GLY A 60 2.87 9.47 -2.86
CA GLY A 60 3.27 9.38 -4.26
C GLY A 60 2.21 9.98 -5.20
N PRO A 61 2.60 10.73 -6.25
CA PRO A 61 1.66 11.44 -7.12
C PRO A 61 0.87 10.54 -8.09
N LEU A 62 1.33 9.31 -8.37
CA LEU A 62 0.74 8.52 -9.46
C LEU A 62 -0.72 8.14 -9.21
N LEU A 63 -1.08 7.76 -7.97
CA LEU A 63 -2.46 7.45 -7.64
C LEU A 63 -3.35 8.72 -7.69
N PRO A 64 -2.99 9.85 -7.06
CA PRO A 64 -3.70 11.12 -7.24
C PRO A 64 -3.89 11.52 -8.70
N TRP A 65 -2.87 11.37 -9.54
CA TRP A 65 -2.96 11.68 -10.97
C TRP A 65 -3.92 10.76 -11.71
N MET A 66 -3.95 9.46 -11.39
CA MET A 66 -4.95 8.54 -11.94
C MET A 66 -6.36 8.94 -11.54
N VAL A 67 -6.58 9.27 -10.25
CA VAL A 67 -7.89 9.73 -9.77
C VAL A 67 -8.31 11.03 -10.45
N ALA A 68 -7.40 12.01 -10.50
CA ALA A 68 -7.59 13.29 -11.17
C ALA A 68 -7.99 13.12 -12.65
N ALA A 69 -7.31 12.24 -13.39
CA ALA A 69 -7.60 11.97 -14.80
C ALA A 69 -8.94 11.25 -15.02
N LEU A 70 -9.38 10.43 -14.06
CA LEU A 70 -10.64 9.69 -14.13
C LEU A 70 -11.85 10.50 -13.63
N LEU A 71 -11.62 11.51 -12.79
CA LEU A 71 -12.68 12.34 -12.20
C LEU A 71 -13.68 12.93 -13.23
N PRO A 72 -13.25 13.45 -14.41
CA PRO A 72 -14.19 13.95 -15.42
C PRO A 72 -15.11 12.88 -16.00
N LEU A 73 -14.65 11.62 -16.02
CA LEU A 73 -15.41 10.50 -16.58
C LEU A 73 -16.44 9.97 -15.60
N THR A 74 -16.15 10.03 -14.29
CA THR A 74 -17.04 9.48 -13.26
C THR A 74 -17.97 10.53 -12.66
N GLY A 75 -17.60 11.81 -12.66
CA GLY A 75 -18.33 12.88 -11.96
C GLY A 75 -18.30 12.77 -10.43
N ASP A 76 -17.74 11.70 -9.89
CA ASP A 76 -17.63 11.41 -8.45
C ASP A 76 -16.21 10.98 -8.10
N LEU A 77 -15.68 11.55 -7.01
CA LEU A 77 -14.30 11.38 -6.59
C LEU A 77 -14.03 9.99 -6.00
N LEU A 78 -14.99 9.41 -5.30
CA LEU A 78 -14.88 8.06 -4.76
C LEU A 78 -14.92 7.02 -5.89
N ALA A 79 -15.82 7.19 -6.86
CA ALA A 79 -15.90 6.35 -8.05
C ALA A 79 -14.61 6.41 -8.88
N ALA A 80 -14.04 7.61 -9.08
CA ALA A 80 -12.73 7.77 -9.73
C ALA A 80 -11.62 7.03 -8.99
N ALA A 81 -11.61 7.12 -7.65
CA ALA A 81 -10.67 6.38 -6.81
C ALA A 81 -10.83 4.87 -6.93
N ARG A 82 -12.06 4.34 -7.01
CA ARG A 82 -12.29 2.92 -7.23
C ARG A 82 -11.82 2.43 -8.58
N LEU A 83 -12.06 3.20 -9.64
CA LEU A 83 -11.54 2.87 -10.97
C LEU A 83 -9.99 2.91 -10.99
N ALA A 84 -9.37 3.86 -10.27
CA ALA A 84 -7.92 3.90 -10.11
C ALA A 84 -7.37 2.68 -9.35
N MET A 85 -8.09 2.19 -8.32
CA MET A 85 -7.75 0.95 -7.61
C MET A 85 -7.91 -0.28 -8.51
N ALA A 86 -8.97 -0.35 -9.31
CA ALA A 86 -9.14 -1.42 -10.29
C ALA A 86 -8.01 -1.44 -11.33
N ALA A 87 -7.62 -0.26 -11.85
CA ALA A 87 -6.45 -0.14 -12.72
C ALA A 87 -5.14 -0.57 -12.03
N SER A 88 -4.95 -0.20 -10.76
CA SER A 88 -3.79 -0.63 -9.95
C SER A 88 -3.74 -2.15 -9.76
N ALA A 89 -4.89 -2.79 -9.54
CA ALA A 89 -5.03 -4.23 -9.45
C ALA A 89 -4.73 -4.95 -10.78
N LEU A 90 -5.10 -4.36 -11.92
CA LEU A 90 -4.73 -4.87 -13.25
C LEU A 90 -3.22 -4.74 -13.51
N VAL A 91 -2.59 -3.64 -13.07
CA VAL A 91 -1.12 -3.49 -13.14
C VAL A 91 -0.44 -4.53 -12.26
N PHE A 92 -0.94 -4.78 -11.05
CA PHE A 92 -0.47 -5.86 -10.18
C PHE A 92 -0.57 -7.23 -10.87
N LEU A 93 -1.74 -7.59 -11.39
CA LEU A 93 -1.96 -8.86 -12.07
C LEU A 93 -1.05 -8.99 -13.31
N GLY A 94 -0.95 -7.95 -14.14
CA GLY A 94 -0.07 -7.93 -15.31
C GLY A 94 1.41 -8.11 -14.94
N GLY A 95 1.88 -7.40 -13.91
CA GLY A 95 3.23 -7.51 -13.37
C GLY A 95 3.51 -8.90 -12.79
N GLY A 96 2.59 -9.45 -12.00
CA GLY A 96 2.67 -10.80 -11.45
C GLY A 96 2.70 -11.87 -12.54
N LEU A 97 1.83 -11.80 -13.55
CA LEU A 97 1.85 -12.70 -14.71
C LEU A 97 3.12 -12.57 -15.55
N ALA A 98 3.71 -11.37 -15.63
CA ALA A 98 5.02 -11.17 -16.25
C ALA A 98 6.12 -11.85 -15.43
N LEU A 99 6.10 -11.73 -14.11
CA LEU A 99 7.03 -12.39 -13.20
C LEU A 99 6.94 -13.92 -13.31
N LEU A 100 5.74 -14.51 -13.21
CA LEU A 100 5.56 -15.97 -13.30
C LEU A 100 6.08 -16.56 -14.62
N ARG A 101 6.05 -15.76 -15.70
CA ARG A 101 6.67 -16.13 -16.99
C ARG A 101 8.19 -16.00 -16.95
N ALA A 102 8.71 -14.92 -16.35
CA ALA A 102 10.15 -14.68 -16.24
C ALA A 102 10.85 -15.69 -15.32
N THR A 103 10.11 -16.31 -14.39
CA THR A 103 10.64 -17.32 -13.47
C THR A 103 10.84 -18.71 -14.10
N GLY A 104 10.39 -18.91 -15.34
CA GLY A 104 10.56 -20.17 -16.07
C GLY A 104 9.62 -21.30 -15.62
N LEU A 105 8.58 -20.99 -14.86
CA LEU A 105 7.60 -21.97 -14.37
C LEU A 105 6.83 -22.62 -15.54
N PRO A 106 6.37 -23.88 -15.41
CA PRO A 106 5.55 -24.52 -16.44
C PRO A 106 4.19 -23.82 -16.60
N ALA A 107 3.58 -23.95 -17.78
CA ALA A 107 2.32 -23.27 -18.10
C ALA A 107 1.17 -23.55 -17.11
N ALA A 108 1.08 -24.78 -16.58
CA ALA A 108 0.10 -25.13 -15.55
C ALA A 108 0.31 -24.35 -14.24
N ALA A 109 1.55 -24.20 -13.80
CA ALA A 109 1.88 -23.39 -12.62
C ALA A 109 1.59 -21.90 -12.86
N GLN A 110 1.87 -21.40 -14.06
CA GLN A 110 1.53 -20.02 -14.44
C GLN A 110 0.02 -19.79 -14.46
N ALA A 111 -0.77 -20.77 -14.90
CA ALA A 111 -2.23 -20.71 -14.92
C ALA A 111 -2.81 -20.63 -13.50
N VAL A 112 -2.39 -21.55 -12.62
CA VAL A 112 -2.79 -21.57 -11.21
C VAL A 112 -2.36 -20.28 -10.52
N GLY A 113 -1.12 -19.84 -10.74
CA GLY A 113 -0.61 -18.59 -10.19
C GLY A 113 -1.41 -17.39 -10.67
N GLY A 114 -1.80 -17.36 -11.94
CA GLY A 114 -2.67 -16.32 -12.48
C GLY A 114 -4.03 -16.23 -11.77
N LEU A 115 -4.64 -17.38 -11.44
CA LEU A 115 -5.87 -17.41 -10.65
C LEU A 115 -5.66 -16.92 -9.22
N CYS A 116 -4.58 -17.35 -8.55
CA CYS A 116 -4.23 -16.86 -7.21
C CYS A 116 -3.98 -15.34 -7.19
N LEU A 117 -3.23 -14.84 -8.17
CA LEU A 117 -2.97 -13.41 -8.33
C LEU A 117 -4.24 -12.61 -8.61
N MET A 118 -5.17 -13.14 -9.40
CA MET A 118 -6.46 -12.50 -9.65
C MET A 118 -7.29 -12.42 -8.38
N GLY A 119 -7.36 -13.50 -7.59
CA GLY A 119 -8.03 -13.50 -6.28
C GLY A 119 -7.41 -12.48 -5.32
N PHE A 120 -6.07 -12.42 -5.26
CA PHE A 120 -5.35 -11.45 -4.44
C PHE A 120 -5.60 -10.00 -4.88
N ALA A 121 -5.53 -9.74 -6.19
CA ALA A 121 -5.80 -8.43 -6.76
C ALA A 121 -7.23 -7.96 -6.46
N LEU A 122 -8.22 -8.86 -6.60
CA LEU A 122 -9.62 -8.60 -6.31
C LEU A 122 -9.82 -8.27 -4.83
N ALA A 123 -9.32 -9.14 -3.93
CA ALA A 123 -9.39 -8.95 -2.48
C ALA A 123 -8.83 -7.59 -2.05
N TRP A 124 -7.64 -7.23 -2.53
CA TRP A 124 -6.96 -6.02 -2.07
C TRP A 124 -7.38 -4.73 -2.77
N SER A 125 -8.03 -4.81 -3.94
CA SER A 125 -8.52 -3.63 -4.67
C SER A 125 -9.59 -2.84 -3.91
N ILE A 126 -10.33 -3.51 -3.02
CA ILE A 126 -11.44 -2.92 -2.26
C ILE A 126 -11.15 -2.73 -0.77
N GLN A 127 -10.07 -3.31 -0.23
CA GLN A 127 -9.80 -3.23 1.21
C GLN A 127 -9.57 -1.80 1.66
N ILE A 128 -8.70 -1.10 0.93
CA ILE A 128 -8.23 0.26 1.19
C ILE A 128 -7.87 0.91 -0.15
N ILE A 129 -7.98 2.23 -0.22
CA ILE A 129 -7.50 3.03 -1.36
C ILE A 129 -6.05 3.40 -1.08
N THR A 130 -5.13 2.83 -1.86
CA THR A 130 -3.68 2.93 -1.68
C THR A 130 -2.94 2.55 -2.96
N PRO A 131 -1.73 3.08 -3.24
CA PRO A 131 -0.94 2.69 -4.40
C PRO A 131 -0.18 1.37 -4.23
N ASP A 132 -0.36 0.62 -3.13
CA ASP A 132 0.50 -0.55 -2.83
C ASP A 132 0.42 -1.66 -3.91
N LEU A 133 -0.77 -1.91 -4.49
CA LEU A 133 -0.91 -2.80 -5.64
C LEU A 133 -0.21 -2.25 -6.89
N LEU A 134 -0.30 -0.93 -7.11
CA LEU A 134 0.33 -0.26 -8.25
C LEU A 134 1.86 -0.34 -8.16
N VAL A 135 2.41 -0.01 -6.99
CA VAL A 135 3.85 -0.15 -6.67
C VAL A 135 4.29 -1.58 -6.90
N SER A 136 3.56 -2.54 -6.30
CA SER A 136 3.90 -3.96 -6.41
C SER A 136 3.88 -4.42 -7.86
N GLY A 137 2.84 -4.07 -8.63
CA GLY A 137 2.73 -4.42 -10.04
C GLY A 137 3.85 -3.87 -10.91
N LEU A 138 4.20 -2.59 -10.74
CA LEU A 138 5.29 -1.96 -11.48
C LEU A 138 6.65 -2.56 -11.12
N LEU A 139 6.90 -2.83 -9.84
CA LEU A 139 8.12 -3.51 -9.38
C LEU A 139 8.22 -4.94 -9.92
N LEU A 140 7.12 -5.72 -9.90
CA LEU A 140 7.08 -7.08 -10.47
C LEU A 140 7.33 -7.05 -11.98
N ALA A 141 6.74 -6.09 -12.69
CA ALA A 141 6.92 -5.94 -14.13
C ALA A 141 8.37 -5.55 -14.48
N GLY A 142 8.96 -4.61 -13.73
CA GLY A 142 10.36 -4.21 -13.86
C GLY A 142 11.33 -5.36 -13.56
N LEU A 143 11.09 -6.08 -12.46
CA LEU A 143 11.83 -7.28 -12.09
C LEU A 143 11.72 -8.36 -13.18
N ALA A 144 10.51 -8.60 -13.69
CA ALA A 144 10.28 -9.56 -14.78
C ALA A 144 11.00 -9.17 -16.07
N ALA A 145 11.10 -7.87 -16.38
CA ALA A 145 11.85 -7.38 -17.53
C ALA A 145 13.36 -7.61 -17.36
N ALA A 146 13.91 -7.33 -16.18
CA ALA A 146 15.32 -7.51 -15.84
C ALA A 146 15.72 -8.99 -15.71
N LEU A 147 14.80 -9.87 -15.30
CA LEU A 147 15.02 -11.31 -15.19
C LEU A 147 15.07 -12.05 -16.53
N ARG A 148 14.71 -11.44 -17.66
CA ARG A 148 14.73 -12.15 -18.95
C ARG A 148 16.16 -12.47 -19.38
N PRO A 149 16.46 -13.69 -19.90
CA PRO A 149 17.80 -14.08 -20.36
C PRO A 149 18.46 -13.10 -21.36
N GLY A 150 17.65 -12.44 -22.18
CA GLY A 150 18.13 -11.46 -23.17
C GLY A 150 18.39 -10.06 -22.63
N TRP A 151 18.05 -9.76 -21.36
CA TRP A 151 18.14 -8.41 -20.79
C TRP A 151 19.55 -7.79 -20.90
N PRO A 152 20.67 -8.51 -20.61
CA PRO A 152 22.01 -7.93 -20.74
C PRO A 152 22.40 -7.50 -22.16
N ARG A 153 21.72 -8.04 -23.18
CA ARG A 153 22.03 -7.81 -24.59
C ARG A 153 21.06 -6.87 -25.29
N ARG A 154 19.95 -6.48 -24.66
CA ARG A 154 18.87 -5.71 -25.30
C ARG A 154 18.61 -4.40 -24.57
N LEU A 155 19.00 -3.28 -25.20
CA LEU A 155 18.76 -1.93 -24.66
C LEU A 155 17.28 -1.67 -24.38
N ALA A 156 16.37 -2.10 -25.28
CA ALA A 156 14.94 -1.96 -25.05
C ALA A 156 14.45 -2.67 -23.77
N GLY A 157 15.04 -3.82 -23.42
CA GLY A 157 14.73 -4.51 -22.17
C GLY A 157 15.27 -3.78 -20.94
N GLN A 158 16.44 -3.17 -21.05
CA GLN A 158 17.07 -2.35 -20.00
C GLN A 158 16.27 -1.07 -19.76
N ALA A 159 15.89 -0.38 -20.83
CA ALA A 159 15.04 0.80 -20.79
C ALA A 159 13.66 0.49 -20.21
N LEU A 160 13.02 -0.63 -20.61
CA LEU A 160 11.74 -1.03 -20.05
C LEU A 160 11.83 -1.34 -18.55
N ALA A 161 12.88 -2.04 -18.10
CA ALA A 161 13.07 -2.30 -16.67
C ALA A 161 13.26 -1.00 -15.88
N GLY A 162 14.12 -0.09 -16.36
CA GLY A 162 14.34 1.21 -15.75
C GLY A 162 13.08 2.07 -15.72
N LEU A 163 12.31 2.11 -16.81
CA LEU A 163 11.06 2.85 -16.91
C LEU A 163 10.03 2.36 -15.89
N LEU A 164 9.79 1.05 -15.81
CA LEU A 164 8.80 0.48 -14.90
C LEU A 164 9.17 0.71 -13.42
N LEU A 165 10.45 0.54 -13.07
CA LEU A 165 10.93 0.80 -11.72
C LEU A 165 10.93 2.31 -11.38
N GLY A 166 11.22 3.17 -12.36
CA GLY A 166 11.09 4.62 -12.23
C GLY A 166 9.64 5.07 -12.04
N LEU A 167 8.68 4.46 -12.74
CA LEU A 167 7.25 4.73 -12.52
C LEU A 167 6.76 4.24 -11.15
N ALA A 168 7.31 3.12 -10.64
CA ALA A 168 6.98 2.63 -9.30
C ALA A 168 7.31 3.66 -8.21
N TYR A 169 8.36 4.47 -8.41
CA TYR A 169 8.72 5.58 -7.51
C TYR A 169 7.63 6.65 -7.42
N TYR A 170 6.97 7.00 -8.53
CA TYR A 170 5.84 7.94 -8.52
C TYR A 170 4.62 7.36 -7.78
N ALA A 171 4.50 6.04 -7.69
CA ALA A 171 3.45 5.43 -6.87
C ALA A 171 3.81 5.50 -5.37
N LYS A 172 5.07 5.25 -5.00
CA LYS A 172 5.54 5.36 -3.61
C LYS A 172 7.06 5.51 -3.55
N ALA A 173 7.55 6.46 -2.73
CA ALA A 173 8.98 6.81 -2.66
C ALA A 173 9.90 5.62 -2.32
N VAL A 174 9.42 4.66 -1.50
CA VAL A 174 10.14 3.42 -1.13
C VAL A 174 10.58 2.58 -2.34
N ALA A 175 9.88 2.70 -3.48
CA ALA A 175 10.20 1.96 -4.68
C ALA A 175 11.51 2.40 -5.34
N LEU A 176 12.02 3.61 -5.05
CA LEU A 176 13.31 4.08 -5.58
C LEU A 176 14.50 3.24 -5.06
N PRO A 177 14.78 3.19 -3.74
CA PRO A 177 15.87 2.34 -3.24
C PRO A 177 15.63 0.86 -3.52
N LEU A 178 14.37 0.39 -3.44
CA LEU A 178 14.04 -1.01 -3.74
C LEU A 178 14.31 -1.36 -5.21
N GLY A 179 13.90 -0.52 -6.17
CA GLY A 179 14.11 -0.74 -7.60
C GLY A 179 15.59 -0.77 -7.97
N LEU A 180 16.40 0.14 -7.42
CA LEU A 180 17.86 0.11 -7.62
C LEU A 180 18.47 -1.20 -7.09
N GLY A 181 18.07 -1.62 -5.90
CA GLY A 181 18.52 -2.89 -5.33
C GLY A 181 18.10 -4.10 -6.16
N LEU A 182 16.89 -4.11 -6.71
CA LEU A 182 16.42 -5.18 -7.61
C LEU A 182 17.22 -5.23 -8.91
N LEU A 183 17.62 -4.09 -9.46
CA LEU A 183 18.50 -4.04 -10.65
C LEU A 183 19.88 -4.59 -10.35
N VAL A 184 20.48 -4.22 -9.22
CA VAL A 184 21.77 -4.78 -8.77
C VAL A 184 21.66 -6.29 -8.62
N LEU A 185 20.61 -6.76 -7.92
CA LEU A 185 20.35 -8.18 -7.73
C LEU A 185 20.22 -8.93 -9.06
N CYS A 186 19.44 -8.40 -10.00
CA CYS A 186 19.32 -9.00 -11.34
C CYS A 186 20.66 -8.98 -12.09
N GLY A 187 21.41 -7.88 -12.02
CA GLY A 187 22.75 -7.76 -12.59
C GLY A 187 23.68 -8.87 -12.11
N LEU A 188 23.74 -9.06 -10.78
CA LEU A 188 24.53 -10.11 -10.13
C LEU A 188 24.05 -11.51 -10.53
N TRP A 189 22.75 -11.74 -10.57
CA TRP A 189 22.18 -13.01 -11.03
C TRP A 189 22.61 -13.35 -12.46
N HIS A 190 22.51 -12.38 -13.38
CA HIS A 190 22.95 -12.54 -14.76
C HIS A 190 24.46 -12.79 -14.87
N MET A 191 25.26 -12.08 -14.06
CA MET A 191 26.72 -12.26 -14.02
C MET A 191 27.11 -13.67 -13.59
N VAL A 192 26.56 -14.14 -12.47
CA VAL A 192 26.98 -15.38 -11.79
C VAL A 192 26.22 -16.59 -12.32
N ALA A 193 24.89 -16.57 -12.21
CA ALA A 193 24.05 -17.73 -12.46
C ALA A 193 23.93 -18.03 -13.97
N TRP A 194 23.93 -16.99 -14.81
CA TRP A 194 23.84 -17.11 -16.28
C TRP A 194 25.13 -16.77 -17.03
N ARG A 195 26.24 -16.57 -16.30
CA ARG A 195 27.58 -16.37 -16.86
C ARG A 195 27.64 -15.26 -17.93
N ALA A 196 26.83 -14.21 -17.77
CA ALA A 196 26.84 -13.07 -18.67
C ALA A 196 28.10 -12.18 -18.51
N GLY A 197 28.88 -12.40 -17.44
CA GLY A 197 30.01 -11.54 -17.05
C GLY A 197 29.55 -10.11 -16.81
N TRP A 198 30.46 -9.14 -16.94
CA TRP A 198 30.20 -7.70 -16.73
C TRP A 198 29.02 -7.12 -17.52
N ARG A 199 28.52 -7.80 -18.56
CA ARG A 199 27.30 -7.40 -19.27
C ARG A 199 26.09 -7.29 -18.35
N GLY A 200 26.00 -8.14 -17.31
CA GLY A 200 24.94 -8.04 -16.31
C GLY A 200 25.01 -6.73 -15.50
N ALA A 201 26.21 -6.36 -15.04
CA ALA A 201 26.44 -5.09 -14.33
C ALA A 201 26.13 -3.88 -15.22
N TRP A 202 26.58 -3.88 -16.47
CA TRP A 202 26.27 -2.78 -17.40
C TRP A 202 24.78 -2.63 -17.69
N ALA A 203 24.05 -3.74 -17.76
CA ALA A 203 22.61 -3.73 -17.93
C ALA A 203 21.89 -3.17 -16.70
N ALA A 204 22.36 -3.52 -15.49
CA ALA A 204 21.87 -2.93 -14.24
C ALA A 204 22.11 -1.42 -14.21
N LEU A 205 23.33 -0.99 -14.54
CA LEU A 205 23.70 0.43 -14.58
C LEU A 205 22.82 1.22 -15.55
N ARG A 206 22.69 0.77 -16.80
CA ARG A 206 21.87 1.46 -17.82
C ARG A 206 20.39 1.51 -17.43
N SER A 207 19.85 0.42 -16.89
CA SER A 207 18.48 0.39 -16.37
C SER A 207 18.32 1.36 -15.19
N GLY A 208 19.34 1.46 -14.33
CA GLY A 208 19.39 2.40 -13.21
C GLY A 208 19.43 3.85 -13.68
N VAL A 209 20.20 4.16 -14.71
CA VAL A 209 20.21 5.50 -15.34
C VAL A 209 18.83 5.84 -15.87
N VAL A 210 18.17 4.94 -16.61
CA VAL A 210 16.80 5.19 -17.11
C VAL A 210 15.81 5.40 -15.96
N MET A 211 15.90 4.58 -14.90
CA MET A 211 15.07 4.73 -13.71
C MET A 211 15.27 6.10 -13.04
N LEU A 212 16.52 6.55 -12.88
CA LEU A 212 16.84 7.85 -12.31
C LEU A 212 16.39 9.01 -13.20
N LEU A 213 16.51 8.88 -14.52
CA LEU A 213 15.99 9.88 -15.46
C LEU A 213 14.46 10.03 -15.37
N VAL A 214 13.75 8.91 -15.18
CA VAL A 214 12.29 8.93 -14.96
C VAL A 214 11.96 9.56 -13.61
N ALA A 215 12.72 9.25 -12.55
CA ALA A 215 12.49 9.78 -11.20
C ALA A 215 12.89 11.26 -11.04
N ALA A 216 13.86 11.74 -11.82
CA ALA A 216 14.49 13.05 -11.65
C ALA A 216 13.52 14.24 -11.65
N PRO A 217 12.49 14.33 -12.51
CA PRO A 217 11.54 15.46 -12.47
C PRO A 217 10.83 15.59 -11.13
N TRP A 218 10.34 14.49 -10.57
CA TRP A 218 9.66 14.50 -9.28
C TRP A 218 10.63 14.77 -8.12
N ILE A 219 11.83 14.16 -8.14
CA ILE A 219 12.89 14.47 -7.16
C ILE A 219 13.25 15.96 -7.20
N GLY A 220 13.37 16.56 -8.38
CA GLY A 220 13.64 17.98 -8.55
C GLY A 220 12.53 18.85 -7.97
N LEU A 221 11.26 18.53 -8.27
CA LEU A 221 10.10 19.24 -7.74
C LEU A 221 10.04 19.18 -6.21
N LEU A 222 10.19 17.98 -5.64
CA LEU A 222 10.22 17.81 -4.18
C LEU A 222 11.40 18.56 -3.56
N SER A 223 12.56 18.54 -4.21
CA SER A 223 13.75 19.21 -3.69
C SER A 223 13.59 20.73 -3.65
N ALA A 224 12.91 21.30 -4.66
CA ALA A 224 12.54 22.71 -4.68
C ALA A 224 11.51 23.03 -3.59
N GLN A 225 10.44 22.24 -3.47
CA GLN A 225 9.39 22.46 -2.46
C GLN A 225 9.93 22.43 -1.03
N TYR A 226 10.79 21.46 -0.71
CA TYR A 226 11.34 21.31 0.64
C TYR A 226 12.67 22.04 0.85
N SER A 227 13.16 22.78 -0.15
CA SER A 227 14.43 23.52 -0.12
C SER A 227 15.63 22.65 0.30
N LYS A 228 15.61 21.36 -0.05
CA LYS A 228 16.68 20.38 0.24
C LYS A 228 16.57 19.19 -0.71
N PRO A 229 17.68 18.51 -1.07
CA PRO A 229 17.61 17.28 -1.84
C PRO A 229 16.66 16.27 -1.20
N SER A 230 15.61 15.89 -1.92
CA SER A 230 14.56 15.03 -1.41
C SER A 230 13.98 14.14 -2.51
N PHE A 231 13.92 12.83 -2.25
CA PHE A 231 13.15 11.90 -3.06
C PHE A 231 11.85 11.47 -2.37
N GLY A 232 11.58 11.96 -1.15
CA GLY A 232 10.41 11.60 -0.36
C GLY A 232 10.67 11.81 1.13
N THR A 233 9.60 11.96 1.89
CA THR A 233 9.66 12.32 3.33
C THR A 233 9.16 11.20 4.23
N SER A 234 8.38 10.24 3.69
CA SER A 234 7.74 9.18 4.48
C SER A 234 8.71 8.28 5.24
N GLY A 235 9.90 7.97 4.69
CA GLY A 235 10.89 7.15 5.38
C GLY A 235 11.44 7.80 6.65
N ALA A 236 11.80 9.09 6.58
CA ALA A 236 12.29 9.84 7.72
C ALA A 236 11.21 10.04 8.78
N LEU A 237 9.96 10.29 8.37
CA LEU A 237 8.83 10.44 9.30
C LEU A 237 8.49 9.12 9.99
N ASN A 238 8.41 8.01 9.25
CA ASN A 238 8.15 6.70 9.84
C ASN A 238 9.31 6.22 10.73
N LEU A 239 10.54 6.64 10.46
CA LEU A 239 11.66 6.45 11.39
C LEU A 239 11.43 7.27 12.66
N ALA A 240 11.13 8.57 12.54
CA ALA A 240 10.91 9.45 13.69
C ALA A 240 9.81 8.95 14.63
N ILE A 241 8.68 8.50 14.07
CA ILE A 241 7.55 7.96 14.84
C ILE A 241 7.89 6.63 15.52
N ALA A 242 8.78 5.81 14.95
CA ALA A 242 9.29 4.61 15.62
C ALA A 242 10.30 4.91 16.75
N GLY A 243 10.51 6.19 17.07
CA GLY A 243 11.47 6.66 18.07
C GLY A 243 11.06 6.37 19.51
N PRO A 244 12.03 6.40 20.44
CA PRO A 244 11.80 6.06 21.85
C PRO A 244 10.67 6.86 22.51
N SER A 245 10.53 8.15 22.21
CA SER A 245 9.51 9.02 22.80
C SER A 245 8.08 8.59 22.44
N TYR A 246 7.83 8.32 21.17
CA TYR A 246 6.52 7.86 20.69
C TYR A 246 6.20 6.45 21.16
N VAL A 247 7.18 5.54 21.15
CA VAL A 247 7.01 4.17 21.66
C VAL A 247 6.71 4.18 23.16
N ALA A 248 7.40 5.01 23.94
CA ALA A 248 7.11 5.18 25.37
C ALA A 248 5.69 5.72 25.60
N ALA A 249 5.28 6.74 24.83
CA ALA A 249 3.92 7.29 24.91
C ALA A 249 2.83 6.26 24.52
N ALA A 250 3.16 5.28 23.67
CA ALA A 250 2.29 4.17 23.29
C ALA A 250 2.28 2.99 24.29
N GLY A 251 2.95 3.13 25.45
CA GLY A 251 3.06 2.08 26.45
C GLY A 251 4.08 0.99 26.07
N ASP A 252 5.24 1.41 25.55
CA ASP A 252 6.33 0.54 25.05
C ASP A 252 5.94 -0.39 23.90
N ARG A 253 4.90 -0.02 23.14
CA ARG A 253 4.49 -0.73 21.94
C ARG A 253 5.06 -0.06 20.68
N PHE A 254 5.55 -0.88 19.75
CA PHE A 254 6.15 -0.45 18.49
C PHE A 254 5.13 -0.18 17.37
N ASP A 255 3.90 0.19 17.76
CA ASP A 255 2.79 0.57 16.88
C ASP A 255 2.14 1.92 17.27
N PRO A 256 2.93 2.98 17.57
CA PRO A 256 2.36 4.27 17.92
C PRO A 256 1.49 4.83 16.79
N HIS A 257 0.33 5.36 17.17
CA HIS A 257 -0.55 6.06 16.25
C HIS A 257 0.11 7.36 15.76
N HIS A 258 -0.13 7.71 14.51
CA HIS A 258 0.41 8.91 13.90
C HIS A 258 -0.13 10.18 14.61
N PRO A 259 0.69 11.22 14.87
CA PRO A 259 0.27 12.46 15.53
C PRO A 259 -0.99 13.12 14.92
N ALA A 260 -1.15 13.03 13.60
CA ALA A 260 -2.35 13.50 12.89
C ALA A 260 -3.67 12.88 13.39
N PHE A 261 -3.63 11.80 14.16
CA PHE A 261 -4.79 11.10 14.70
C PHE A 261 -4.80 11.00 16.23
N THR A 262 -3.88 11.67 16.92
CA THR A 262 -3.75 11.58 18.39
C THR A 262 -3.66 12.92 19.10
N SER A 263 -3.57 14.02 18.36
CA SER A 263 -3.65 15.36 18.92
C SER A 263 -4.53 16.27 18.09
N PHE A 264 -5.13 17.26 18.75
CA PHE A 264 -5.77 18.34 18.02
C PHE A 264 -4.74 19.27 17.37
N HIS A 265 -5.02 19.66 16.12
CA HIS A 265 -4.20 20.54 15.30
C HIS A 265 -5.04 21.12 14.17
N ALA A 266 -4.68 22.30 13.67
CA ALA A 266 -5.29 22.86 12.48
C ALA A 266 -4.40 22.57 11.25
N PRO A 267 -4.95 22.06 10.14
CA PRO A 267 -4.18 21.95 8.90
C PRO A 267 -3.92 23.34 8.29
N ARG A 268 -2.92 23.45 7.42
CA ARG A 268 -2.69 24.67 6.62
C ARG A 268 -3.95 25.04 5.83
N GLY A 269 -4.21 26.34 5.70
CA GLY A 269 -5.34 26.84 4.91
C GLY A 269 -5.37 26.23 3.49
N GLY A 270 -6.56 25.81 3.06
CA GLY A 270 -6.77 25.08 1.80
C GLY A 270 -6.66 23.56 1.91
N ARG A 271 -6.14 23.01 3.02
CA ARG A 271 -6.16 21.57 3.31
C ARG A 271 -7.37 21.18 4.15
N VAL A 272 -7.86 19.97 3.93
CA VAL A 272 -8.84 19.29 4.78
C VAL A 272 -8.14 18.69 5.99
N THR A 273 -6.91 18.19 5.87
CA THR A 273 -6.23 17.49 6.99
C THR A 273 -4.73 17.66 6.92
N ALA A 274 -4.05 17.68 8.08
CA ALA A 274 -2.58 17.65 8.10
C ALA A 274 -2.04 16.30 7.58
N TRP A 275 -2.91 15.28 7.45
CA TRP A 275 -2.55 14.03 6.80
C TRP A 275 -2.23 14.19 5.30
N GLU A 276 -2.65 15.27 4.64
CA GLU A 276 -2.25 15.58 3.26
C GLU A 276 -0.77 15.93 3.12
N GLU A 277 -0.22 16.62 4.13
CA GLU A 277 1.19 16.96 4.21
C GLU A 277 1.69 16.80 5.65
N PRO A 278 1.98 15.55 6.05
CA PRO A 278 2.38 15.27 7.43
C PRO A 278 3.61 16.06 7.85
N THR A 279 4.48 16.48 6.92
CA THR A 279 5.70 17.23 7.25
C THR A 279 5.46 18.63 7.83
N GLU A 280 4.24 19.16 7.69
CA GLU A 280 3.83 20.41 8.35
C GLU A 280 3.62 20.21 9.88
N MET A 281 3.57 18.96 10.36
CA MET A 281 3.49 18.64 11.79
C MET A 281 4.88 18.57 12.45
N ALA A 282 4.93 18.82 13.76
CA ALA A 282 6.14 18.66 14.55
C ALA A 282 6.42 17.19 14.89
N TYR A 283 7.63 16.71 14.60
CA TYR A 283 8.11 15.38 14.97
C TYR A 283 9.38 15.45 15.81
N VAL A 284 9.47 14.56 16.79
CA VAL A 284 10.73 14.33 17.52
C VAL A 284 11.60 13.39 16.69
N SER A 285 12.62 13.93 16.03
CA SER A 285 13.61 13.13 15.31
C SER A 285 14.51 12.35 16.28
N TRP A 286 14.95 11.17 15.87
CA TRP A 286 15.98 10.40 16.58
C TRP A 286 16.89 9.69 15.58
N THR A 287 18.02 9.17 16.05
CA THR A 287 18.94 8.37 15.25
C THR A 287 19.41 7.14 16.03
N PRO A 288 19.50 5.95 15.41
CA PRO A 288 20.02 4.74 16.06
C PRO A 288 21.45 4.87 16.58
N TRP A 289 22.19 5.85 16.05
CA TRP A 289 23.63 6.02 16.28
C TRP A 289 23.96 7.03 17.38
N ALA A 290 22.96 7.60 18.05
CA ALA A 290 23.18 8.62 19.08
C ALA A 290 23.92 8.07 20.30
N ASP A 291 23.51 6.89 20.77
CA ASP A 291 24.06 6.23 21.95
C ASP A 291 23.71 4.73 21.98
N ALA A 292 24.23 4.01 22.98
CA ALA A 292 23.97 2.58 23.14
C ALA A 292 22.49 2.26 23.44
N ALA A 293 21.72 3.18 24.05
CA ALA A 293 20.30 2.96 24.33
C ALA A 293 19.47 3.05 23.04
N SER A 294 19.78 4.01 22.18
CA SER A 294 19.21 4.21 20.85
C SER A 294 19.51 3.02 19.94
N LEU A 295 20.74 2.49 19.98
CA LEU A 295 21.10 1.31 19.21
C LEU A 295 20.36 0.05 19.70
N ARG A 296 20.22 -0.12 21.03
CA ARG A 296 19.41 -1.22 21.60
C ARG A 296 17.93 -1.08 21.22
N HIS A 297 17.38 0.14 21.26
CA HIS A 297 16.01 0.42 20.82
C HIS A 297 15.82 0.05 19.35
N PHE A 298 16.75 0.46 18.48
CA PHE A 298 16.72 0.11 17.07
C PHE A 298 16.78 -1.40 16.84
N GLY A 299 17.63 -2.14 17.57
CA GLY A 299 17.65 -3.60 17.51
C GLY A 299 16.31 -4.25 17.92
N ARG A 300 15.63 -3.71 18.95
CA ARG A 300 14.28 -4.17 19.34
C ARG A 300 13.25 -3.89 18.26
N LEU A 301 13.29 -2.71 17.63
CA LEU A 301 12.41 -2.35 16.51
C LEU A 301 12.60 -3.30 15.32
N ILE A 302 13.85 -3.55 14.90
CA ILE A 302 14.18 -4.48 13.82
C ILE A 302 13.61 -5.88 14.12
N ARG A 303 13.83 -6.39 15.35
CA ARG A 303 13.30 -7.70 15.75
C ARG A 303 11.77 -7.73 15.72
N TYR A 304 11.11 -6.73 16.29
CA TYR A 304 9.65 -6.63 16.32
C TYR A 304 9.06 -6.63 14.89
N ASN A 305 9.61 -5.79 14.01
CA ASN A 305 9.17 -5.72 12.61
C ASN A 305 9.50 -7.00 11.83
N ALA A 306 10.61 -7.69 12.15
CA ALA A 306 10.93 -8.97 11.53
C ALA A 306 9.91 -10.05 11.93
N GLU A 307 9.54 -10.13 13.20
CA GLU A 307 8.50 -11.05 13.69
C GLU A 307 7.14 -10.76 13.06
N LEU A 308 6.76 -9.49 12.93
CA LEU A 308 5.55 -9.09 12.21
C LEU A 308 5.62 -9.46 10.73
N SER A 309 6.73 -9.17 10.06
CA SER A 309 6.92 -9.52 8.65
C SER A 309 6.82 -11.02 8.42
N LEU A 310 7.43 -11.84 9.28
CA LEU A 310 7.33 -13.30 9.20
C LEU A 310 5.90 -13.80 9.42
N ARG A 311 5.18 -13.21 10.39
CA ARG A 311 3.76 -13.53 10.61
C ARG A 311 2.89 -13.17 9.40
N THR A 312 3.10 -11.99 8.85
CA THR A 312 2.39 -11.51 7.65
C THR A 312 2.69 -12.38 6.43
N LEU A 313 3.96 -12.68 6.16
CA LEU A 313 4.35 -13.57 5.07
C LEU A 313 3.75 -14.97 5.26
N ARG A 314 3.77 -15.53 6.48
CA ARG A 314 3.11 -16.80 6.77
C ARG A 314 1.59 -16.74 6.53
N GLY A 315 0.95 -15.60 6.74
CA GLY A 315 -0.48 -15.39 6.54
C GLY A 315 -0.92 -15.28 5.07
N PHE A 316 0.00 -15.13 4.13
CA PHE A 316 -0.33 -15.06 2.70
C PHE A 316 -0.76 -16.38 2.08
N ASP A 317 -0.49 -17.51 2.73
CA ASP A 317 -1.00 -18.82 2.31
C ASP A 317 -1.46 -19.63 3.54
N ALA A 318 -2.44 -20.51 3.35
CA ALA A 318 -3.11 -21.20 4.46
C ALA A 318 -2.21 -22.18 5.23
N PHE A 319 -1.09 -22.60 4.63
CA PHE A 319 -0.27 -23.70 5.13
C PHE A 319 1.17 -23.28 5.44
N GLY A 320 1.54 -22.02 5.19
CA GLY A 320 2.93 -21.52 5.26
C GLY A 320 3.86 -22.07 4.18
N LEU A 321 3.31 -22.64 3.10
CA LEU A 321 4.08 -23.25 2.01
C LEU A 321 4.92 -22.22 1.26
N GLY A 322 4.40 -21.01 1.07
CA GLY A 322 5.10 -19.97 0.33
C GLY A 322 6.33 -19.47 1.09
N LEU A 323 6.22 -19.26 2.40
CA LEU A 323 7.35 -18.83 3.24
C LEU A 323 8.39 -19.95 3.34
N ALA A 324 7.96 -21.19 3.60
CA ALA A 324 8.86 -22.35 3.62
C ALA A 324 9.58 -22.51 2.26
N ALA A 325 8.85 -22.37 1.15
CA ALA A 325 9.43 -22.45 -0.18
C ALA A 325 10.42 -21.33 -0.48
N LEU A 326 10.16 -20.08 -0.05
CA LEU A 326 11.15 -19.00 -0.19
C LEU A 326 12.47 -19.35 0.49
N LEU A 327 12.42 -19.88 1.72
CA LEU A 327 13.62 -20.23 2.49
C LEU A 327 14.37 -21.43 1.88
N LEU A 328 13.64 -22.39 1.31
CA LEU A 328 14.21 -23.61 0.72
C LEU A 328 14.63 -23.46 -0.75
N ALA A 329 14.10 -22.46 -1.48
CA ALA A 329 14.34 -22.28 -2.90
C ALA A 329 15.82 -22.16 -3.29
N PRO A 330 16.69 -21.47 -2.52
CA PRO A 330 18.13 -21.46 -2.80
C PRO A 330 18.79 -22.83 -2.71
N LEU A 331 18.30 -23.69 -1.80
CA LEU A 331 18.86 -25.01 -1.48
C LEU A 331 18.33 -26.13 -2.36
N ALA A 332 17.26 -25.88 -3.12
CA ALA A 332 16.66 -26.89 -3.97
C ALA A 332 17.67 -27.47 -4.97
N ALA A 333 17.92 -28.77 -4.87
CA ALA A 333 18.86 -29.54 -5.69
C ALA A 333 18.31 -29.77 -7.12
N VAL A 334 18.18 -28.67 -7.87
CA VAL A 334 17.67 -28.66 -9.24
C VAL A 334 18.80 -28.29 -10.18
N ALA A 335 18.95 -29.04 -11.27
CA ALA A 335 19.92 -28.72 -12.30
C ALA A 335 19.66 -27.33 -12.90
N GLY A 336 20.72 -26.52 -12.96
CA GLY A 336 20.71 -25.21 -13.61
C GLY A 336 20.23 -24.04 -12.74
N ALA A 337 20.48 -22.84 -13.26
CA ALA A 337 20.09 -21.56 -12.66
C ALA A 337 18.63 -21.22 -13.00
N GLN A 338 17.70 -21.90 -12.34
CA GLN A 338 16.26 -21.63 -12.48
C GLN A 338 15.89 -20.32 -11.77
N PRO A 339 15.28 -19.32 -12.46
CA PRO A 339 15.10 -17.99 -11.88
C PRO A 339 14.11 -17.91 -10.71
N TRP A 340 13.16 -18.85 -10.60
CA TRP A 340 12.29 -18.91 -9.41
C TRP A 340 13.07 -19.09 -8.10
N ARG A 341 14.30 -19.63 -8.15
CA ARG A 341 15.18 -19.76 -6.97
C ARG A 341 15.63 -18.42 -6.41
N MET A 342 15.63 -17.37 -7.24
CA MET A 342 15.98 -16.02 -6.83
C MET A 342 14.88 -15.35 -5.99
N ALA A 343 13.64 -15.89 -5.97
CA ALA A 343 12.47 -15.23 -5.37
C ALA A 343 12.66 -14.82 -3.90
N VAL A 344 13.51 -15.53 -3.15
CA VAL A 344 13.84 -15.19 -1.75
C VAL A 344 14.51 -13.82 -1.63
N LEU A 345 15.35 -13.43 -2.59
CA LEU A 345 16.17 -12.21 -2.48
C LEU A 345 15.30 -10.95 -2.63
N PRO A 346 14.45 -10.80 -3.67
CA PRO A 346 13.50 -9.70 -3.73
C PRO A 346 12.51 -9.68 -2.55
N ALA A 347 12.05 -10.85 -2.09
CA ALA A 347 11.13 -10.92 -0.95
C ALA A 347 11.80 -10.45 0.35
N ALA A 348 13.04 -10.87 0.58
CA ALA A 348 13.84 -10.42 1.71
C ALA A 348 14.15 -8.93 1.65
N MET A 349 14.44 -8.37 0.47
CA MET A 349 14.64 -6.93 0.28
C MET A 349 13.41 -6.10 0.65
N VAL A 350 12.23 -6.56 0.24
CA VAL A 350 10.96 -5.91 0.61
C VAL A 350 10.71 -5.99 2.11
N ALA A 351 10.98 -7.12 2.76
CA ALA A 351 10.86 -7.18 4.21
C ALA A 351 11.88 -6.25 4.89
N ALA A 352 13.14 -6.29 4.43
CA ALA A 352 14.26 -5.55 5.00
C ALA A 352 14.05 -4.03 5.00
N ILE A 353 13.44 -3.47 3.94
CA ILE A 353 13.26 -2.01 3.83
C ILE A 353 12.28 -1.44 4.88
N TYR A 354 11.39 -2.28 5.41
CA TYR A 354 10.42 -1.89 6.43
C TYR A 354 10.84 -2.21 7.86
N LEU A 355 11.91 -3.01 8.06
CA LEU A 355 12.42 -3.30 9.40
C LEU A 355 12.80 -2.06 10.23
N PRO A 356 13.46 -1.03 9.67
CA PRO A 356 13.98 0.08 10.47
C PRO A 356 12.96 1.18 10.78
N VAL A 357 11.72 1.08 10.28
CA VAL A 357 10.72 2.16 10.34
C VAL A 357 9.39 1.65 10.89
N LEU A 358 8.47 2.58 11.20
CA LEU A 358 7.10 2.21 11.50
C LEU A 358 6.47 1.47 10.31
N SER A 359 6.01 0.24 10.54
CA SER A 359 5.34 -0.59 9.55
C SER A 359 4.01 -1.18 10.05
N ASN A 360 3.83 -1.24 11.37
CA ASN A 360 2.68 -1.85 12.05
C ASN A 360 2.34 -3.28 11.61
N GLY A 361 3.24 -3.96 10.89
CA GLY A 361 2.99 -5.28 10.33
C GLY A 361 1.90 -5.31 9.25
N GLU A 362 1.53 -4.15 8.68
CA GLU A 362 0.43 -4.06 7.74
C GLU A 362 0.71 -4.90 6.47
N PRO A 363 -0.17 -5.87 6.10
CA PRO A 363 0.10 -6.77 4.99
C PRO A 363 0.31 -6.08 3.64
N ARG A 364 -0.22 -4.86 3.48
CA ARG A 364 -0.10 -4.09 2.24
C ARG A 364 1.34 -3.75 1.85
N TYR A 365 2.25 -3.65 2.83
CA TYR A 365 3.65 -3.34 2.57
C TYR A 365 4.45 -4.53 2.02
N LEU A 366 3.95 -5.76 2.21
CA LEU A 366 4.60 -6.98 1.75
C LEU A 366 3.91 -7.61 0.54
N MET A 367 2.96 -6.94 -0.11
CA MET A 367 2.22 -7.46 -1.28
C MET A 367 3.11 -7.96 -2.41
N LEU A 368 4.27 -7.34 -2.64
CA LEU A 368 5.26 -7.80 -3.63
C LEU A 368 5.74 -9.23 -3.37
N ALA A 369 5.76 -9.66 -2.11
CA ALA A 369 6.22 -10.99 -1.72
C ALA A 369 5.22 -12.10 -2.11
N TYR A 370 3.92 -11.81 -2.24
CA TYR A 370 2.91 -12.82 -2.55
C TYR A 370 3.18 -13.55 -3.89
N PRO A 371 3.39 -12.88 -5.03
CA PRO A 371 3.79 -13.53 -6.28
C PRO A 371 5.14 -14.27 -6.20
N LEU A 372 6.09 -13.75 -5.41
CA LEU A 372 7.42 -14.35 -5.23
C LEU A 372 7.33 -15.66 -4.43
N MET A 373 6.55 -15.67 -3.36
CA MET A 373 6.22 -16.85 -2.56
C MET A 373 5.53 -17.91 -3.41
N PHE A 374 4.54 -17.51 -4.21
CA PHE A 374 3.90 -18.43 -5.15
C PHE A 374 4.93 -19.00 -6.14
N ALA A 375 5.79 -18.17 -6.71
CA ALA A 375 6.78 -18.63 -7.67
C ALA A 375 7.77 -19.64 -7.08
N ALA A 376 8.22 -19.42 -5.84
CA ALA A 376 9.08 -20.36 -5.13
C ALA A 376 8.35 -21.69 -4.84
N ALA A 377 7.13 -21.62 -4.29
CA ALA A 377 6.33 -22.80 -3.96
C ALA A 377 6.00 -23.64 -5.20
N ALA A 378 5.60 -22.97 -6.29
CA ALA A 378 5.34 -23.61 -7.58
C ALA A 378 6.61 -24.22 -8.18
N GLY A 379 7.75 -23.52 -8.10
CA GLY A 379 9.04 -24.01 -8.57
C GLY A 379 9.43 -25.32 -7.89
N ILE A 380 9.34 -25.38 -6.57
CA ILE A 380 9.61 -26.60 -5.80
C ILE A 380 8.60 -27.70 -6.12
N ALA A 381 7.29 -27.41 -6.00
CA ALA A 381 6.24 -28.42 -6.15
C ALA A 381 6.24 -29.07 -7.54
N PHE A 382 6.39 -28.29 -8.61
CA PHE A 382 6.42 -28.83 -9.98
C PHE A 382 7.74 -29.53 -10.32
N THR A 383 8.83 -29.20 -9.64
CA THR A 383 10.09 -29.95 -9.76
C THR A 383 9.97 -31.31 -9.07
N LEU A 384 9.41 -31.35 -7.86
CA LEU A 384 9.17 -32.60 -7.11
C LEU A 384 8.16 -33.52 -7.81
N ALA A 385 7.23 -32.97 -8.60
CA ALA A 385 6.33 -33.78 -9.42
C ALA A 385 7.07 -34.65 -10.46
N GLY A 386 8.30 -34.27 -10.83
CA GLY A 386 9.23 -35.09 -11.61
C GLY A 386 8.72 -35.51 -12.99
N GLU A 387 9.27 -36.61 -13.49
CA GLU A 387 8.85 -37.31 -14.71
C GLU A 387 8.36 -38.74 -14.37
N GLY A 388 7.71 -39.41 -15.32
CA GLY A 388 7.24 -40.80 -15.18
C GLY A 388 5.72 -40.99 -15.25
N ALA A 389 5.26 -42.23 -15.03
CA ALA A 389 3.88 -42.67 -15.28
C ALA A 389 2.81 -41.86 -14.51
N TRP A 390 3.15 -41.31 -13.34
CA TRP A 390 2.23 -40.55 -12.46
C TRP A 390 2.43 -39.04 -12.51
N GLN A 391 3.24 -38.53 -13.45
CA GLN A 391 3.58 -37.11 -13.53
C GLN A 391 2.34 -36.22 -13.65
N GLY A 392 1.36 -36.61 -14.48
CA GLY A 392 0.12 -35.85 -14.67
C GLY A 392 -0.65 -35.68 -13.36
N LEU A 393 -0.85 -36.78 -12.63
CA LEU A 393 -1.53 -36.76 -11.33
C LEU A 393 -0.77 -35.92 -10.30
N ARG A 394 0.55 -36.10 -10.16
CA ARG A 394 1.37 -35.33 -9.22
C ARG A 394 1.32 -33.83 -9.50
N ARG A 395 1.36 -33.43 -10.78
CA ARG A 395 1.21 -32.03 -11.20
C ARG A 395 -0.18 -31.48 -10.92
N ALA A 396 -1.24 -32.27 -11.13
CA ALA A 396 -2.60 -31.87 -10.80
C ALA A 396 -2.79 -31.68 -9.29
N LEU A 397 -2.24 -32.58 -8.46
CA LEU A 397 -2.25 -32.46 -7.01
C LEU A 397 -1.45 -31.25 -6.53
N ALA A 398 -0.26 -31.00 -7.10
CA ALA A 398 0.53 -29.81 -6.81
C ALA A 398 -0.23 -28.52 -7.19
N ALA A 399 -0.87 -28.48 -8.35
CA ALA A 399 -1.71 -27.38 -8.79
C ALA A 399 -2.87 -27.12 -7.82
N LEU A 400 -3.60 -28.18 -7.43
CA LEU A 400 -4.71 -28.08 -6.48
C LEU A 400 -4.25 -27.60 -5.11
N LEU A 401 -3.14 -28.14 -4.59
CA LEU A 401 -2.57 -27.73 -3.31
C LEU A 401 -2.21 -26.25 -3.31
N LEU A 402 -1.53 -25.76 -4.36
CA LEU A 402 -1.15 -24.36 -4.47
C LEU A 402 -2.37 -23.45 -4.61
N LEU A 403 -3.39 -23.87 -5.37
CA LEU A 403 -4.63 -23.13 -5.52
C LEU A 403 -5.33 -22.96 -4.16
N VAL A 404 -5.51 -24.06 -3.42
CA VAL A 404 -6.13 -24.05 -2.09
C VAL A 404 -5.29 -23.24 -1.11
N ALA A 405 -3.98 -23.45 -1.06
CA ALA A 405 -3.09 -22.75 -0.14
C ALA A 405 -3.16 -21.23 -0.30
N PHE A 406 -3.14 -20.72 -1.53
CA PHE A 406 -3.03 -19.29 -1.80
C PHE A 406 -4.38 -18.57 -1.92
N LEU A 407 -5.49 -19.28 -2.23
CA LEU A 407 -6.82 -18.68 -2.31
C LEU A 407 -7.63 -18.81 -1.01
N LEU A 408 -7.40 -19.85 -0.21
CA LEU A 408 -8.19 -20.07 1.01
C LEU A 408 -8.10 -18.89 1.99
N PRO A 409 -6.94 -18.25 2.24
CA PRO A 409 -6.86 -17.07 3.10
C PRO A 409 -7.67 -15.88 2.57
N LEU A 410 -7.82 -15.78 1.25
CA LEU A 410 -8.50 -14.67 0.58
C LEU A 410 -10.02 -14.83 0.49
N ARG A 411 -10.57 -15.99 0.89
CA ARG A 411 -11.99 -16.32 0.68
C ARG A 411 -12.96 -15.27 1.21
N HIS A 412 -12.68 -14.71 2.40
CA HIS A 412 -13.53 -13.69 3.00
C HIS A 412 -13.44 -12.38 2.24
N ASP A 413 -12.22 -11.95 1.92
CA ASP A 413 -11.98 -10.67 1.25
C ASP A 413 -12.47 -10.68 -0.20
N VAL A 414 -12.35 -11.82 -0.89
CA VAL A 414 -12.97 -12.02 -2.22
C VAL A 414 -14.50 -12.00 -2.12
N ALA A 415 -15.07 -12.64 -1.11
CA ALA A 415 -16.52 -12.58 -0.91
C ALA A 415 -17.00 -11.15 -0.64
N VAL A 416 -16.28 -10.39 0.20
CA VAL A 416 -16.56 -8.97 0.44
C VAL A 416 -16.39 -8.14 -0.83
N ALA A 417 -15.37 -8.42 -1.64
CA ALA A 417 -15.16 -7.74 -2.92
C ALA A 417 -16.36 -7.92 -3.86
N LEU A 418 -16.96 -9.11 -3.89
CA LEU A 418 -18.07 -9.41 -4.79
C LEU A 418 -19.45 -9.01 -4.24
N LEU A 419 -19.66 -9.17 -2.93
CA LEU A 419 -20.97 -8.97 -2.30
C LEU A 419 -21.16 -7.57 -1.71
N GLY A 420 -20.06 -6.82 -1.52
CA GLY A 420 -20.09 -5.55 -0.81
C GLY A 420 -20.07 -5.72 0.71
N ARG A 421 -19.45 -4.78 1.41
CA ARG A 421 -19.60 -4.64 2.87
C ARG A 421 -19.61 -3.16 3.24
N PRO A 422 -20.68 -2.65 3.88
CA PRO A 422 -20.76 -1.24 4.26
C PRO A 422 -19.69 -0.89 5.28
N ASN A 423 -19.22 0.36 5.23
CA ASN A 423 -18.31 0.94 6.20
C ASN A 423 -19.10 1.84 7.16
N PRO A 424 -19.40 1.39 8.41
CA PRO A 424 -20.26 2.13 9.32
C PRO A 424 -19.72 3.52 9.65
N ALA A 425 -18.39 3.68 9.74
CA ALA A 425 -17.78 4.98 10.00
C ALA A 425 -18.00 5.98 8.86
N LEU A 426 -17.94 5.53 7.60
CA LEU A 426 -18.21 6.39 6.45
C LEU A 426 -19.70 6.72 6.31
N LEU A 427 -20.59 5.75 6.58
CA LEU A 427 -22.04 6.00 6.56
C LEU A 427 -22.44 7.05 7.60
N ALA A 428 -21.95 6.89 8.83
CA ALA A 428 -22.12 7.88 9.89
C ALA A 428 -21.53 9.25 9.49
N ALA A 429 -20.34 9.26 8.87
CA ALA A 429 -19.72 10.49 8.40
C ALA A 429 -20.54 11.20 7.31
N ARG A 430 -21.21 10.48 6.41
CA ARG A 430 -22.10 11.06 5.40
C ARG A 430 -23.30 11.74 6.03
N GLU A 431 -23.93 11.09 7.01
CA GLU A 431 -25.08 11.66 7.72
C GLU A 431 -24.69 12.96 8.43
N VAL A 432 -23.56 12.94 9.15
CA VAL A 432 -23.04 14.13 9.86
C VAL A 432 -22.67 15.22 8.87
N ALA A 433 -21.94 14.90 7.79
CA ALA A 433 -21.54 15.88 6.78
C ALA A 433 -22.75 16.54 6.10
N ALA A 434 -23.78 15.76 5.75
CA ALA A 434 -25.01 16.28 5.20
C ALA A 434 -25.74 17.20 6.19
N ALA A 435 -25.76 16.85 7.48
CA ALA A 435 -26.35 17.68 8.52
C ALA A 435 -25.56 18.99 8.74
N MET A 436 -24.23 18.95 8.67
CA MET A 436 -23.38 20.14 8.73
C MET A 436 -23.67 21.09 7.58
N GLN A 437 -23.80 20.57 6.36
CA GLN A 437 -24.13 21.36 5.16
C GLN A 437 -25.54 21.94 5.24
N ALA A 438 -26.52 21.14 5.65
CA ALA A 438 -27.92 21.57 5.75
C ALA A 438 -28.16 22.65 6.81
N GLN A 439 -27.40 22.62 7.91
CA GLN A 439 -27.51 23.59 9.02
C GLN A 439 -26.47 24.72 8.96
N ASP A 440 -25.69 24.79 7.86
CA ASP A 440 -24.57 25.71 7.66
C ASP A 440 -23.68 25.85 8.89
N VAL A 441 -23.23 24.71 9.43
CA VAL A 441 -22.36 24.71 10.61
C VAL A 441 -20.96 25.17 10.21
N PRO A 442 -20.45 26.30 10.74
CA PRO A 442 -19.11 26.78 10.43
C PRO A 442 -18.06 25.99 11.21
N GLY A 443 -16.78 26.11 10.83
CA GLY A 443 -15.66 25.53 11.56
C GLY A 443 -15.30 24.09 11.15
N GLY A 444 -14.28 23.55 11.83
CA GLY A 444 -13.74 22.22 11.54
C GLY A 444 -14.46 21.08 12.26
N VAL A 445 -14.03 19.84 11.98
CA VAL A 445 -14.50 18.62 12.63
C VAL A 445 -13.40 18.05 13.50
N ALA A 446 -13.69 17.79 14.77
CA ALA A 446 -12.79 17.13 15.71
C ALA A 446 -13.42 15.85 16.26
N SER A 447 -12.62 14.96 16.86
CA SER A 447 -13.15 13.82 17.61
C SER A 447 -12.51 13.59 18.96
N VAL A 448 -13.28 12.96 19.87
CA VAL A 448 -12.77 12.39 21.11
C VAL A 448 -13.01 10.89 21.13
N GLY A 449 -11.95 10.13 21.39
CA GLY A 449 -11.94 8.67 21.44
C GLY A 449 -11.79 7.99 20.07
N GLU A 450 -11.86 6.67 20.09
CA GLU A 450 -11.69 5.81 18.91
C GLU A 450 -13.01 5.68 18.13
N LEU A 451 -13.16 6.44 17.04
CA LEU A 451 -14.39 6.49 16.23
C LEU A 451 -14.21 5.93 14.81
N GLY A 452 -13.23 5.05 14.62
CA GLY A 452 -13.00 4.38 13.31
C GLY A 452 -12.80 5.37 12.15
N PHE A 453 -12.12 6.50 12.40
CA PHE A 453 -11.88 7.58 11.43
C PHE A 453 -13.12 8.35 10.95
N ALA A 454 -14.28 8.21 11.59
CA ALA A 454 -15.49 8.93 11.19
C ALA A 454 -15.31 10.45 11.11
N ALA A 455 -14.51 11.05 11.98
CA ALA A 455 -14.28 12.50 11.98
C ALA A 455 -13.50 13.00 10.76
N ILE A 456 -12.40 12.35 10.39
CA ILE A 456 -11.66 12.74 9.18
C ILE A 456 -12.49 12.48 7.91
N PHE A 457 -13.32 11.43 7.90
CA PHE A 457 -14.26 11.20 6.79
C PHE A 457 -15.34 12.28 6.72
N THR A 458 -15.87 12.70 7.87
CA THR A 458 -16.86 13.78 7.95
C THR A 458 -16.27 15.08 7.45
N ALA A 459 -15.07 15.43 7.91
CA ALA A 459 -14.32 16.61 7.46
C ALA A 459 -14.13 16.62 5.94
N PHE A 460 -13.70 15.49 5.38
CA PHE A 460 -13.54 15.32 3.94
C PHE A 460 -14.84 15.49 3.15
N LEU A 461 -15.92 14.84 3.59
CA LEU A 461 -17.22 14.90 2.92
C LEU A 461 -17.91 16.26 3.06
N ALA A 462 -17.71 16.95 4.18
CA ALA A 462 -18.24 18.29 4.44
C ALA A 462 -17.35 19.40 3.88
N GLU A 463 -16.17 19.06 3.33
CA GLU A 463 -15.15 20.01 2.88
C GLU A 463 -14.76 21.03 3.97
N ARG A 464 -14.61 20.51 5.20
CA ARG A 464 -14.17 21.27 6.38
C ARG A 464 -12.83 20.75 6.90
N PRO A 465 -12.05 21.56 7.62
CA PRO A 465 -10.82 21.09 8.26
C PRO A 465 -11.09 19.98 9.28
N PHE A 466 -10.34 18.90 9.21
CA PHE A 466 -10.19 17.91 10.26
C PHE A 466 -9.19 18.43 11.27
N LEU A 467 -9.65 18.59 12.51
CA LEU A 467 -8.89 19.23 13.58
C LEU A 467 -8.17 18.23 14.48
N GLY A 468 -8.14 16.95 14.11
CA GLY A 468 -7.51 15.88 14.88
C GLY A 468 -8.45 15.15 15.84
N THR A 469 -7.84 14.25 16.62
CA THR A 469 -8.52 13.41 17.61
C THR A 469 -7.74 13.41 18.90
N GLU A 470 -8.44 13.41 20.05
CA GLU A 470 -7.83 13.17 21.35
C GLU A 470 -8.53 12.04 22.10
N ALA A 471 -7.81 11.39 23.03
CA ALA A 471 -8.37 10.28 23.81
C ALA A 471 -9.46 10.73 24.80
N ALA A 472 -9.40 11.99 25.25
CA ALA A 472 -10.31 12.56 26.24
C ALA A 472 -10.76 13.97 25.82
N LEU A 473 -11.91 14.39 26.36
CA LEU A 473 -12.43 15.73 26.11
C LEU A 473 -11.51 16.75 26.80
N PRO A 474 -10.95 17.73 26.07
CA PRO A 474 -10.07 18.72 26.67
C PRO A 474 -10.88 19.73 27.49
N PRO A 475 -10.22 20.56 28.33
CA PRO A 475 -10.86 21.68 29.00
C PRO A 475 -11.54 22.63 27.99
N ARG A 476 -12.63 23.26 28.42
CA ARG A 476 -13.49 24.12 27.59
C ARG A 476 -12.73 25.20 26.82
N GLU A 477 -11.78 25.87 27.47
CA GLU A 477 -10.97 26.93 26.85
C GLU A 477 -10.20 26.42 25.63
N ARG A 478 -9.61 25.22 25.73
CA ARG A 478 -8.89 24.59 24.64
C ARG A 478 -9.84 24.13 23.54
N LEU A 479 -11.01 23.61 23.90
CA LEU A 479 -12.04 23.22 22.92
C LEU A 479 -12.53 24.43 22.11
N ALA A 480 -12.79 25.57 22.76
CA ALA A 480 -13.19 26.82 22.11
C ALA A 480 -12.10 27.35 21.16
N ALA A 481 -10.82 27.22 21.55
CA ALA A 481 -9.69 27.65 20.74
C ALA A 481 -9.51 26.84 19.44
N LEU A 482 -10.04 25.61 19.36
CA LEU A 482 -9.93 24.77 18.16
C LEU A 482 -10.81 25.25 16.99
N GLN A 483 -11.79 26.12 17.26
CA GLN A 483 -12.78 26.54 16.26
C GLN A 483 -13.49 25.34 15.60
N ALA A 484 -13.72 24.29 16.38
CA ALA A 484 -14.46 23.11 15.94
C ALA A 484 -15.95 23.44 15.86
N GLY A 485 -16.54 23.32 14.67
CA GLY A 485 -17.98 23.41 14.47
C GLY A 485 -18.71 22.18 14.98
N VAL A 486 -18.10 21.01 14.76
CA VAL A 486 -18.62 19.72 15.18
C VAL A 486 -17.57 18.91 15.92
N LEU A 487 -17.99 18.34 17.04
CA LEU A 487 -17.22 17.38 17.82
C LEU A 487 -17.92 16.02 17.78
N LEU A 488 -17.20 15.00 17.30
CA LEU A 488 -17.68 13.62 17.29
C LEU A 488 -17.16 12.87 18.51
N VAL A 489 -18.05 12.12 19.16
CA VAL A 489 -17.72 11.31 20.34
C VAL A 489 -18.40 9.94 20.25
N ALA A 490 -17.94 9.00 21.07
CA ALA A 490 -18.57 7.68 21.17
C ALA A 490 -19.95 7.82 21.86
N PRO A 491 -21.05 7.31 21.26
CA PRO A 491 -22.38 7.39 21.85
C PRO A 491 -22.42 6.81 23.26
N GLY A 492 -22.96 7.55 24.22
CA GLY A 492 -23.04 7.11 25.62
C GLY A 492 -21.70 7.04 26.36
N GLY A 493 -20.59 7.48 25.75
CA GLY A 493 -19.28 7.56 26.39
C GLY A 493 -19.19 8.70 27.41
N ALA A 494 -18.04 8.78 28.12
CA ALA A 494 -17.80 9.85 29.09
C ALA A 494 -17.85 11.25 28.46
N ALA A 495 -17.23 11.43 27.28
CA ALA A 495 -17.28 12.68 26.53
C ALA A 495 -18.69 13.04 26.05
N ASP A 496 -19.49 12.05 25.64
CA ASP A 496 -20.88 12.26 25.23
C ASP A 496 -21.76 12.73 26.39
N ARG A 497 -21.59 12.15 27.59
CA ARG A 497 -22.29 12.60 28.80
C ARG A 497 -21.83 13.98 29.24
N ALA A 498 -20.55 14.29 29.14
CA ALA A 498 -20.03 15.61 29.48
C ALA A 498 -20.63 16.70 28.58
N LEU A 499 -20.71 16.44 27.27
CA LEU A 499 -21.28 17.39 26.30
C LEU A 499 -22.79 17.62 26.48
N GLN A 500 -23.53 16.68 27.06
CA GLN A 500 -24.94 16.90 27.43
C GLN A 500 -25.10 17.98 28.49
N ALA A 501 -24.12 18.16 29.36
CA ALA A 501 -24.11 19.19 30.40
C ALA A 501 -23.40 20.48 29.96
N GLU A 502 -22.74 20.50 28.80
CA GLU A 502 -21.92 21.62 28.34
C GLU A 502 -22.81 22.76 27.79
N PRO A 503 -22.78 23.96 28.38
CA PRO A 503 -23.58 25.09 27.91
C PRO A 503 -23.18 25.51 26.49
N GLY A 504 -24.12 25.42 25.55
CA GLY A 504 -23.92 25.79 24.15
C GLY A 504 -23.60 24.60 23.23
N ALA A 505 -23.40 23.40 23.77
CA ALA A 505 -23.36 22.18 22.98
C ALA A 505 -24.79 21.75 22.63
N ALA A 506 -25.03 21.42 21.36
CA ALA A 506 -26.30 20.88 20.90
C ALA A 506 -26.07 19.66 20.03
N ARG A 507 -26.98 18.68 20.09
CA ARG A 507 -26.96 17.54 19.17
C ARG A 507 -27.19 18.03 17.74
N LEU A 508 -26.28 17.69 16.84
CA LEU A 508 -26.46 17.97 15.41
C LEU A 508 -27.47 16.98 14.78
N LEU A 509 -27.42 15.74 15.24
CA LEU A 509 -28.27 14.62 14.83
C LEU A 509 -28.75 13.83 16.05
N PRO A 510 -29.88 13.10 15.94
CA PRO A 510 -30.25 12.08 16.91
C PRO A 510 -29.09 11.07 17.12
N PRO A 511 -28.96 10.47 18.32
CA PRO A 511 -27.86 9.55 18.61
C PRO A 511 -27.91 8.33 17.68
N GLY A 512 -26.90 8.19 16.83
CA GLY A 512 -26.69 7.01 16.01
C GLY A 512 -25.88 5.93 16.72
N PRO A 513 -25.79 4.72 16.15
CA PRO A 513 -25.05 3.60 16.75
C PRO A 513 -23.52 3.76 16.68
N THR A 514 -23.00 4.63 15.81
CA THR A 514 -21.55 4.74 15.54
C THR A 514 -20.92 6.00 16.12
N VAL A 515 -21.57 7.15 15.97
CA VAL A 515 -21.06 8.43 16.49
C VAL A 515 -22.18 9.27 17.06
N ALA A 516 -21.80 10.08 18.04
CA ALA A 516 -22.59 11.13 18.62
C ALA A 516 -22.02 12.48 18.13
N ALA A 517 -22.78 13.22 17.32
CA ALA A 517 -22.34 14.47 16.72
C ALA A 517 -22.87 15.69 17.50
N TRP A 518 -21.95 16.50 18.01
CA TRP A 518 -22.26 17.70 18.78
C TRP A 518 -21.83 18.96 18.02
N ARG A 519 -22.77 19.86 17.81
CA ARG A 519 -22.49 21.23 17.38
C ARG A 519 -22.01 22.03 18.59
N LEU A 520 -20.89 22.72 18.44
CA LEU A 520 -20.36 23.66 19.44
C LEU A 520 -20.73 25.09 19.03
N ARG A 521 -20.91 25.99 20.01
CA ARG A 521 -21.21 27.42 19.79
C ARG A 521 -19.96 28.27 19.89
#